data_AF-A0A9K3Q8B7-F1
#
_entry.id   AF-A0A9K3Q8B7-F1
#
_cell.length_a   1.000
_cell.length_b   1.000
_cell.length_c   1.000
_cell.angle_alpha   90.00
_cell.angle_beta   90.00
_cell.angle_gamma   90.00
#
_symmetry.space_group_name_H-M   'P 1'
#
loop_
_entity.id
_entity.type
_entity.pdbx_description
1 polymer ?
#
loop_
_entity_poly.entity_id
_entity_poly.type
_entity_poly.pdbx_seq_one_letter_code
_entity_poly.pdbx_strand_id
1 'polypeptide(L)'
;MTLRSNDNGPTNEEHDVGGDTIGELQQYMEDNDSFQDPIAKTTMMITLCFAYIPDFTTNVFPYKHRMFKNMKRVHKPSRSLLQKEIQRRELMFTGYKGRPIQKLLKILAGDQFKLPTVDMDYLQRIHLEYKAACENKIRKSESKHHTVETTTTTPATSIAAATPRNTTDDRLRLIEAFLSDQAKTKRLAMQACFSRRHDSNLNNSAAMAEDDYFETVSTVFNDETWVPKLTSLPNLHPDLADARVLPLKQHRTNKAKVQEQYNIMTKHLHAMVVEWEQSGNGGQQRSDDAPDWGRFDSDLVVDGDDRKNFLPASTRNNNMSYLLYFWHKLDEEGCLQQTLVKLPDRIKTASDQTSLVGTLTTKRHKTSDRKPAASIDSLARTVNERVGLADCRTGQEEFHIESEKNRRTGQEESHIGLEDNRRRTGQEERRIGLEEDRRAGQEEHHARSIGLEERRIGLEELRLHNDMIKFQLELAEKILELEREMDGFDGPPNSLYEKLNKAKRKYEQLLDSSEGRMR
;
A
#
# COMPACT_ATOMS: atom_id res chain seq x y z
N MET A 1 -29.12 -65.25 -54.44
CA MET A 1 -28.49 -65.70 -53.18
C MET A 1 -27.18 -64.95 -53.06
N THR A 2 -27.19 -63.87 -52.29
CA THR A 2 -26.10 -62.89 -52.21
C THR A 2 -25.62 -62.91 -50.76
N LEU A 3 -24.44 -63.47 -50.53
CA LEU A 3 -23.80 -63.50 -49.22
C LEU A 3 -23.06 -62.18 -49.00
N ARG A 4 -23.51 -61.38 -48.03
CA ARG A 4 -22.75 -60.26 -47.45
C ARG A 4 -22.07 -60.75 -46.18
N SER A 5 -20.74 -60.78 -46.21
CA SER A 5 -19.86 -60.94 -45.07
C SER A 5 -19.78 -59.62 -44.29
N ASN A 6 -20.10 -59.67 -42.99
CA ASN A 6 -19.85 -58.60 -42.03
C ASN A 6 -18.44 -58.81 -41.44
N ASP A 7 -17.47 -58.02 -41.91
CA ASP A 7 -16.19 -57.82 -41.23
C ASP A 7 -16.34 -56.67 -40.23
N ASN A 8 -16.49 -57.00 -38.95
CA ASN A 8 -16.27 -56.07 -37.84
C ASN A 8 -14.85 -56.33 -37.30
N GLY A 9 -13.89 -55.54 -37.74
CA GLY A 9 -12.57 -55.47 -37.14
C GLY A 9 -12.61 -54.73 -35.79
N PRO A 10 -11.78 -55.11 -34.80
CA PRO A 10 -11.67 -54.37 -33.55
C PRO A 10 -11.01 -53.01 -33.83
N THR A 11 -11.74 -51.94 -33.57
CA THR A 11 -11.18 -50.59 -33.50
C THR A 11 -10.26 -50.52 -32.28
N ASN A 12 -8.95 -50.53 -32.52
CA ASN A 12 -7.95 -50.11 -31.55
C ASN A 12 -8.16 -48.61 -31.31
N GLU A 13 -8.96 -48.27 -30.30
CA GLU A 13 -8.89 -46.95 -29.67
C GLU A 13 -7.55 -46.89 -28.93
N GLU A 14 -6.54 -46.32 -29.59
CA GLU A 14 -5.37 -45.76 -28.91
C GLU A 14 -5.88 -44.65 -27.99
N HIS A 15 -6.20 -45.01 -26.75
CA HIS A 15 -6.32 -44.02 -25.69
C HIS A 15 -4.98 -43.31 -25.59
N ASP A 16 -4.99 -42.02 -25.92
CA ASP A 16 -3.91 -41.06 -25.70
C ASP A 16 -3.64 -40.96 -24.20
N VAL A 17 -2.87 -41.92 -23.66
CA VAL A 17 -2.39 -41.95 -22.27
C VAL A 17 -1.14 -41.07 -22.21
N GLY A 18 -1.34 -39.76 -22.33
CA GLY A 18 -0.26 -38.79 -22.31
C GLY A 18 -0.63 -37.43 -21.71
N GLY A 19 -1.84 -37.26 -21.20
CA GLY A 19 -2.19 -36.08 -20.43
C GLY A 19 -1.55 -36.16 -19.05
N ASP A 20 -0.57 -35.29 -18.76
CA ASP A 20 -0.08 -35.03 -17.41
C ASP A 20 -1.29 -34.76 -16.52
N THR A 21 -1.67 -35.74 -15.70
CA THR A 21 -2.84 -35.65 -14.84
C THR A 21 -2.52 -34.65 -13.76
N ILE A 22 -3.11 -33.45 -13.85
CA ILE A 22 -3.01 -32.42 -12.82
C ILE A 22 -3.62 -33.00 -11.53
N GLY A 23 -2.84 -32.99 -10.45
CA GLY A 23 -3.30 -33.47 -9.14
C GLY A 23 -4.38 -32.56 -8.54
N GLU A 24 -5.24 -33.11 -7.68
CA GLU A 24 -6.35 -32.36 -7.06
C GLU A 24 -5.86 -31.17 -6.23
N LEU A 25 -4.71 -31.30 -5.56
CA LEU A 25 -4.13 -30.19 -4.83
C LEU A 25 -3.63 -29.12 -5.79
N GLN A 26 -2.97 -29.50 -6.88
CA GLN A 26 -2.51 -28.54 -7.88
C GLN A 26 -3.69 -27.77 -8.48
N GLN A 27 -4.75 -28.46 -8.89
CA GLN A 27 -5.96 -27.83 -9.41
C GLN A 27 -6.56 -26.86 -8.39
N TYR A 28 -6.74 -27.29 -7.14
CA TYR A 28 -7.27 -26.44 -6.07
C TYR A 28 -6.45 -25.17 -5.82
N MET A 29 -5.12 -25.26 -5.95
CA MET A 29 -4.22 -24.12 -5.78
C MET A 29 -4.18 -23.20 -7.01
N GLU A 30 -4.46 -23.73 -8.21
CA GLU A 30 -4.51 -22.99 -9.48
C GLU A 30 -5.87 -22.33 -9.72
N ASP A 31 -6.94 -22.88 -9.13
CA ASP A 31 -8.27 -22.28 -9.16
C ASP A 31 -8.25 -20.92 -8.43
N ASN A 32 -8.33 -19.84 -9.22
CA ASN A 32 -8.26 -18.45 -8.74
C ASN A 32 -9.33 -18.11 -7.69
N ASP A 33 -10.46 -18.80 -7.71
CA ASP A 33 -11.54 -18.60 -6.74
C ASP A 33 -11.18 -19.10 -5.33
N SER A 34 -10.27 -20.07 -5.22
CA SER A 34 -9.85 -20.65 -3.94
C SER A 34 -8.95 -19.70 -3.14
N PHE A 35 -8.18 -18.84 -3.83
CA PHE A 35 -7.21 -17.94 -3.21
C PHE A 35 -7.10 -16.59 -3.94
N GLN A 36 -8.03 -15.68 -3.64
CA GLN A 36 -7.95 -14.29 -4.13
C GLN A 36 -6.75 -13.51 -3.57
N ASP A 37 -6.25 -13.90 -2.40
CA ASP A 37 -5.10 -13.29 -1.73
C ASP A 37 -3.82 -14.16 -1.90
N PRO A 38 -2.76 -13.64 -2.55
CA PRO A 38 -1.47 -14.31 -2.67
C PRO A 38 -0.83 -14.70 -1.33
N ILE A 39 -1.11 -13.95 -0.26
CA ILE A 39 -0.61 -14.24 1.09
C ILE A 39 -1.34 -15.47 1.65
N ALA A 40 -2.66 -15.55 1.51
CA ALA A 40 -3.43 -16.74 1.88
C ALA A 40 -2.96 -17.99 1.13
N LYS A 41 -2.69 -17.88 -0.18
CA LYS A 41 -2.14 -18.98 -1.00
C LYS A 41 -0.79 -19.47 -0.45
N THR A 42 0.13 -18.53 -0.19
CA THR A 42 1.45 -18.83 0.37
C THR A 42 1.34 -19.47 1.76
N THR A 43 0.44 -18.97 2.59
CA THR A 43 0.21 -19.47 3.95
C THR A 43 -0.34 -20.90 3.94
N MET A 44 -1.26 -21.21 3.01
CA MET A 44 -1.77 -22.56 2.82
C MET A 44 -0.65 -23.51 2.38
N MET A 45 0.18 -23.13 1.39
CA MET A 45 1.28 -23.98 0.94
C MET A 45 2.26 -24.31 2.06
N ILE A 46 2.64 -23.31 2.86
CA ILE A 46 3.52 -23.54 4.01
C ILE A 46 2.86 -24.46 5.04
N THR A 47 1.54 -24.29 5.26
CA THR A 47 0.75 -25.15 6.15
C THR A 47 0.77 -26.61 5.67
N LEU A 48 0.61 -26.85 4.37
CA LEU A 48 0.69 -28.19 3.78
C LEU A 48 2.11 -28.77 3.86
N CYS A 49 3.15 -27.94 3.67
CA CYS A 49 4.53 -28.37 3.85
C CYS A 49 4.79 -28.87 5.29
N PHE A 50 4.24 -28.20 6.32
CA PHE A 50 4.32 -28.67 7.70
C PHE A 50 3.64 -30.03 7.96
N ALA A 51 2.62 -30.37 7.16
CA ALA A 51 1.89 -31.61 7.32
C ALA A 51 2.55 -32.76 6.55
N TYR A 52 3.06 -32.50 5.34
CA TYR A 52 3.39 -33.55 4.38
C TYR A 52 4.87 -33.64 4.02
N ILE A 53 5.66 -32.57 4.13
CA ILE A 53 7.09 -32.62 3.82
C ILE A 53 7.84 -33.04 5.09
N PRO A 54 8.54 -34.20 5.08
CA PRO A 54 9.34 -34.64 6.22
C PRO A 54 10.36 -33.57 6.60
N ASP A 55 10.51 -33.34 7.92
CA ASP A 55 11.48 -32.42 8.49
C ASP A 55 11.32 -30.93 8.09
N PHE A 56 10.22 -30.56 7.43
CA PHE A 56 9.97 -29.16 7.11
C PHE A 56 9.82 -28.32 8.39
N THR A 57 10.64 -27.28 8.49
CA THR A 57 10.60 -26.35 9.62
C THR A 57 10.99 -24.94 9.21
N THR A 58 10.28 -23.94 9.75
CA THR A 58 10.63 -22.53 9.54
C THR A 58 11.82 -22.08 10.40
N ASN A 59 12.37 -22.99 11.22
CA ASN A 59 13.53 -22.74 12.06
C ASN A 59 14.87 -23.03 11.37
N VAL A 60 14.87 -23.42 10.10
CA VAL A 60 16.09 -23.54 9.28
C VAL A 60 16.19 -22.40 8.26
N PHE A 61 17.37 -22.25 7.66
CA PHE A 61 17.59 -21.34 6.55
C PHE A 61 16.80 -21.81 5.31
N PRO A 62 16.21 -20.92 4.50
CA PRO A 62 16.24 -19.45 4.58
C PRO A 62 15.23 -18.83 5.57
N TYR A 63 14.26 -19.59 6.06
CA TYR A 63 13.13 -19.08 6.85
C TYR A 63 13.51 -18.47 8.21
N LYS A 64 14.61 -18.94 8.82
CA LYS A 64 15.13 -18.37 10.07
C LYS A 64 15.76 -16.98 9.91
N HIS A 65 16.09 -16.56 8.69
CA HIS A 65 16.81 -15.30 8.42
C HIS A 65 16.07 -14.08 8.96
N ARG A 66 16.84 -13.06 9.41
CA ARG A 66 16.30 -11.87 10.10
C ARG A 66 15.25 -11.11 9.28
N MET A 67 15.37 -11.10 7.95
CA MET A 67 14.39 -10.47 7.05
C MET A 67 13.00 -11.10 7.14
N PHE A 68 12.93 -12.38 7.45
CA PHE A 68 11.66 -13.11 7.55
C PHE A 68 11.17 -13.18 9.00
N LYS A 69 11.81 -12.48 9.96
CA LYS A 69 11.41 -12.49 11.38
C LYS A 69 9.96 -12.07 11.58
N ASN A 70 9.50 -11.06 10.84
CA ASN A 70 8.10 -10.60 10.87
C ASN A 70 7.16 -11.57 10.15
N MET A 71 7.66 -12.27 9.13
CA MET A 71 6.90 -13.29 8.40
C MET A 71 6.81 -14.63 9.15
N LYS A 72 7.60 -14.86 10.22
CA LYS A 72 7.49 -16.06 11.05
C LYS A 72 6.10 -16.28 11.64
N ARG A 73 5.30 -15.22 11.83
CA ARG A 73 3.90 -15.34 12.25
C ARG A 73 3.02 -15.86 11.11
N VAL A 74 3.25 -15.37 9.89
CA VAL A 74 2.56 -15.78 8.65
C VAL A 74 2.94 -17.21 8.25
N HIS A 75 4.16 -17.64 8.57
CA HIS A 75 4.64 -18.99 8.25
C HIS A 75 4.25 -20.05 9.28
N LYS A 76 3.47 -19.73 10.31
CA LYS A 76 2.96 -20.76 11.22
C LYS A 76 1.62 -21.27 10.70
N PRO A 77 1.42 -22.59 10.64
CA PRO A 77 0.15 -23.15 10.23
C PRO A 77 -0.93 -22.65 11.20
N SER A 78 -1.94 -21.97 10.65
CA SER A 78 -3.05 -21.51 11.46
C SER A 78 -4.01 -22.68 11.70
N ARG A 79 -4.63 -22.70 12.88
CA ARG A 79 -5.64 -23.70 13.22
C ARG A 79 -6.80 -23.70 12.21
N SER A 80 -7.26 -22.52 11.82
CA SER A 80 -8.38 -22.37 10.88
C SER A 80 -8.04 -22.92 9.49
N LEU A 81 -6.81 -22.72 9.00
CA LEU A 81 -6.37 -23.28 7.72
C LEU A 81 -6.27 -24.80 7.77
N LEU A 82 -5.71 -25.36 8.84
CA LEU A 82 -5.67 -26.81 9.03
C LEU A 82 -7.07 -27.42 9.08
N GLN A 83 -8.03 -26.75 9.72
CA GLN A 83 -9.43 -27.18 9.75
C GLN A 83 -10.09 -27.11 8.37
N LYS A 84 -9.84 -26.04 7.60
CA LYS A 84 -10.34 -25.93 6.21
C LYS A 84 -9.79 -27.03 5.32
N GLU A 85 -8.50 -27.36 5.42
CA GLU A 85 -7.89 -28.44 4.64
C GLU A 85 -8.46 -29.81 5.00
N ILE A 86 -8.66 -30.07 6.30
CA ILE A 86 -9.32 -31.28 6.78
C ILE A 86 -10.77 -31.37 6.25
N GLN A 87 -11.51 -30.25 6.24
CA GLN A 87 -12.86 -30.18 5.70
C GLN A 87 -12.90 -30.38 4.17
N ARG A 88 -11.93 -29.82 3.44
CA ARG A 88 -11.80 -29.97 1.98
C ARG A 88 -11.71 -31.44 1.57
N ARG A 89 -11.08 -32.28 2.39
CA ARG A 89 -10.97 -33.72 2.17
C ARG A 89 -12.17 -34.52 2.65
N GLU A 90 -13.29 -33.84 2.89
CA GLU A 90 -14.57 -34.42 3.34
C GLU A 90 -14.43 -35.33 4.56
N LEU A 91 -13.50 -34.98 5.47
CA LEU A 91 -13.30 -35.75 6.68
C LEU A 91 -14.47 -35.48 7.62
N MET A 92 -15.44 -36.40 7.60
CA MET A 92 -16.61 -36.51 8.49
C MET A 92 -16.19 -36.80 9.94
N PHE A 93 -15.22 -36.07 10.47
CA PHE A 93 -14.83 -36.19 11.87
C PHE A 93 -15.43 -35.01 12.63
N THR A 94 -16.41 -35.31 13.45
CA THR A 94 -16.97 -34.33 14.39
C THR A 94 -15.96 -34.15 15.54
N GLY A 95 -15.58 -32.91 15.87
CA GLY A 95 -14.76 -32.63 17.07
C GLY A 95 -13.33 -32.09 16.86
N TYR A 96 -13.06 -31.33 15.79
CA TYR A 96 -11.78 -30.60 15.63
C TYR A 96 -11.70 -29.27 16.41
N LYS A 97 -12.82 -28.79 16.97
CA LYS A 97 -12.85 -27.62 17.86
C LYS A 97 -12.07 -27.93 19.15
N GLY A 98 -11.36 -26.96 19.71
CA GLY A 98 -10.49 -27.16 20.88
C GLY A 98 -9.13 -27.87 20.65
N ARG A 99 -9.00 -28.84 19.72
CA ARG A 99 -7.73 -29.57 19.45
C ARG A 99 -6.48 -28.69 19.19
N PRO A 100 -5.32 -29.01 19.78
CA PRO A 100 -4.03 -28.37 19.48
C PRO A 100 -3.57 -28.58 18.03
N ILE A 101 -2.81 -27.62 17.49
CA ILE A 101 -2.27 -27.62 16.12
C ILE A 101 -1.51 -28.91 15.81
N GLN A 102 -0.69 -29.41 16.74
CA GLN A 102 0.10 -30.62 16.56
C GLN A 102 -0.78 -31.87 16.36
N LYS A 103 -1.98 -31.91 16.97
CA LYS A 103 -2.93 -33.02 16.75
C LYS A 103 -3.56 -32.94 15.37
N LEU A 104 -3.84 -31.73 14.85
CA LEU A 104 -4.38 -31.54 13.50
C LEU A 104 -3.35 -31.90 12.43
N LEU A 105 -2.08 -31.52 12.63
CA LEU A 105 -0.98 -31.93 11.76
C LEU A 105 -0.80 -33.45 11.74
N LYS A 106 -0.85 -34.12 12.91
CA LYS A 106 -0.82 -35.59 12.99
C LYS A 106 -1.99 -36.26 12.29
N ILE A 107 -3.19 -35.64 12.34
CA ILE A 107 -4.34 -36.14 11.59
C ILE A 107 -4.02 -36.07 10.11
N LEU A 108 -3.62 -34.91 9.57
CA LEU A 108 -3.30 -34.76 8.15
C LEU A 108 -2.16 -35.68 7.66
N ALA A 109 -1.18 -35.96 8.51
CA ALA A 109 -0.05 -36.84 8.22
C ALA A 109 -0.35 -38.34 8.39
N GLY A 110 -1.55 -38.72 8.83
CA GLY A 110 -1.92 -40.13 9.02
C GLY A 110 -1.99 -40.90 7.70
N ASP A 111 -1.74 -42.22 7.74
CA ASP A 111 -1.67 -43.08 6.55
C ASP A 111 -2.93 -43.04 5.67
N GLN A 112 -4.09 -42.85 6.29
CA GLN A 112 -5.40 -42.71 5.65
C GLN A 112 -5.55 -41.40 4.83
N PHE A 113 -4.62 -40.45 4.94
CA PHE A 113 -4.68 -39.14 4.26
C PHE A 113 -3.37 -38.79 3.54
N LYS A 114 -2.58 -39.79 3.18
CA LYS A 114 -1.44 -39.60 2.30
C LYS A 114 -1.91 -38.93 1.02
N LEU A 115 -1.24 -37.83 0.66
CA LEU A 115 -1.45 -37.19 -0.62
C LEU A 115 -1.06 -38.16 -1.75
N PRO A 116 -1.80 -38.16 -2.87
CA PRO A 116 -1.35 -38.84 -4.08
C PRO A 116 0.07 -38.40 -4.45
N THR A 117 0.85 -39.29 -5.09
CA THR A 117 2.24 -38.99 -5.49
C THR A 117 2.35 -37.70 -6.30
N VAL A 118 1.41 -37.47 -7.22
CA VAL A 118 1.35 -36.26 -8.05
C VAL A 118 1.25 -34.98 -7.20
N ASP A 119 0.40 -34.98 -6.17
CA ASP A 119 0.23 -33.82 -5.27
C ASP A 119 1.43 -33.64 -4.34
N MET A 120 2.06 -34.74 -3.93
CA MET A 120 3.31 -34.70 -3.16
C MET A 120 4.45 -34.07 -3.97
N ASP A 121 4.60 -34.46 -5.24
CA ASP A 121 5.61 -33.92 -6.14
C ASP A 121 5.35 -32.43 -6.42
N TYR A 122 4.08 -32.06 -6.64
CA TYR A 122 3.67 -30.66 -6.74
C TYR A 122 4.06 -29.84 -5.50
N LEU A 123 3.72 -30.33 -4.31
CA LEU A 123 4.02 -29.64 -3.05
C LEU A 123 5.53 -29.47 -2.83
N GLN A 124 6.33 -30.49 -3.15
CA GLN A 124 7.79 -30.43 -3.08
C GLN A 124 8.37 -29.39 -4.06
N ARG A 125 7.88 -29.36 -5.30
CA ARG A 125 8.29 -28.36 -6.30
C ARG A 125 8.03 -26.94 -5.83
N ILE A 126 6.80 -26.64 -5.40
CA ILE A 126 6.44 -25.30 -4.90
C ILE A 126 7.23 -24.92 -3.65
N HIS A 127 7.49 -25.88 -2.74
CA HIS A 127 8.35 -25.65 -1.59
C HIS A 127 9.76 -25.21 -2.01
N LEU A 128 10.38 -25.90 -2.97
CA LEU A 128 11.71 -25.58 -3.49
C LEU A 128 11.74 -24.21 -4.18
N GLU A 129 10.74 -23.89 -4.99
CA GLU A 129 10.61 -22.57 -5.63
C GLU A 129 10.51 -21.45 -4.59
N TYR A 130 9.65 -21.65 -3.57
CA TYR A 130 9.49 -20.68 -2.49
C TYR A 130 10.79 -20.51 -1.68
N LYS A 131 11.47 -21.61 -1.38
CA LYS A 131 12.78 -21.61 -0.71
C LYS A 131 13.79 -20.81 -1.54
N ALA A 132 13.91 -21.06 -2.84
CA ALA A 132 14.82 -20.35 -3.73
C ALA A 132 14.48 -18.85 -3.82
N ALA A 133 13.20 -18.49 -3.85
CA ALA A 133 12.76 -17.09 -3.84
C ALA A 133 13.16 -16.37 -2.54
N CYS A 134 13.04 -17.04 -1.38
CA CYS A 134 13.52 -16.52 -0.11
C CYS A 134 15.04 -16.33 -0.09
N GLU A 135 15.81 -17.32 -0.56
CA GLU A 135 17.27 -17.24 -0.66
C GLU A 135 17.72 -16.10 -1.58
N ASN A 136 17.07 -15.91 -2.72
CA ASN A 136 17.35 -14.81 -3.64
C ASN A 136 17.06 -13.44 -3.02
N LYS A 137 15.98 -13.32 -2.22
CA LYS A 137 15.70 -12.08 -1.46
C LYS A 137 16.78 -11.79 -0.43
N ILE A 138 17.28 -12.81 0.27
CA ILE A 138 18.40 -12.69 1.22
C ILE A 138 19.65 -12.22 0.48
N ARG A 139 20.07 -12.93 -0.57
CA ARG A 139 21.26 -12.56 -1.38
C ARG A 139 21.19 -11.14 -1.92
N LYS A 140 20.03 -10.71 -2.44
CA LYS A 140 19.80 -9.33 -2.91
C LYS A 140 19.90 -8.28 -1.80
N SER A 141 19.52 -8.62 -0.57
CA SER A 141 19.67 -7.72 0.57
C SER A 141 21.11 -7.65 1.05
N GLU A 142 21.81 -8.78 1.08
CA GLU A 142 23.18 -8.88 1.55
C GLU A 142 24.15 -8.25 0.55
N SER A 143 23.93 -8.43 -0.75
CA SER A 143 24.73 -7.75 -1.78
C SER A 143 24.61 -6.22 -1.68
N LYS A 144 23.42 -5.69 -1.41
CA LYS A 144 23.22 -4.25 -1.14
C LYS A 144 24.00 -3.75 0.07
N HIS A 145 24.21 -4.59 1.08
CA HIS A 145 25.01 -4.23 2.26
C HIS A 145 26.51 -4.43 2.04
N HIS A 146 26.92 -5.47 1.33
CA HIS A 146 28.35 -5.79 1.16
C HIS A 146 29.07 -4.83 0.20
N THR A 147 28.36 -4.25 -0.78
CA THR A 147 28.90 -3.15 -1.61
C THR A 147 29.28 -1.90 -0.78
N VAL A 148 28.87 -1.81 0.49
CA VAL A 148 29.11 -0.64 1.35
C VAL A 148 30.33 -0.80 2.25
N GLU A 149 30.84 -2.02 2.50
CA GLU A 149 31.88 -2.25 3.52
C GLU A 149 33.25 -2.68 2.96
N THR A 150 33.34 -3.21 1.74
CA THR A 150 34.60 -3.80 1.22
C THR A 150 35.46 -2.85 0.36
N THR A 151 35.33 -1.53 0.51
CA THR A 151 36.19 -0.52 -0.16
C THR A 151 37.08 0.26 0.80
N THR A 152 37.57 -0.41 1.84
CA THR A 152 38.79 0.01 2.54
C THR A 152 39.90 -0.96 2.20
N THR A 153 41.01 -0.43 1.69
CA THR A 153 42.31 -1.09 1.43
C THR A 153 42.59 -1.62 0.01
N THR A 154 42.57 -0.75 -1.00
CA THR A 154 43.58 -0.80 -2.10
C THR A 154 43.71 0.59 -2.74
N PRO A 155 44.93 1.09 -3.04
CA PRO A 155 45.13 2.48 -3.43
C PRO A 155 44.87 2.69 -4.93
N ALA A 156 44.29 3.84 -5.23
CA ALA A 156 44.35 4.55 -6.51
C ALA A 156 43.98 3.74 -7.77
N THR A 157 42.76 3.96 -8.26
CA THR A 157 42.46 4.46 -9.63
C THR A 157 41.12 3.88 -10.11
N SER A 158 40.03 4.41 -9.57
CA SER A 158 38.73 4.62 -10.25
C SER A 158 37.71 5.03 -9.18
N ILE A 159 37.57 6.34 -9.00
CA ILE A 159 36.59 6.95 -8.10
C ILE A 159 35.23 6.82 -8.79
N ALA A 160 34.60 5.64 -8.70
CA ALA A 160 33.17 5.54 -8.92
C ALA A 160 32.52 6.35 -7.79
N ALA A 161 32.03 7.55 -8.13
CA ALA A 161 31.51 8.53 -7.19
C ALA A 161 30.40 7.91 -6.34
N ALA A 162 30.75 7.45 -5.13
CA ALA A 162 29.81 6.98 -4.15
C ALA A 162 28.78 8.08 -3.93
N THR A 163 27.49 7.77 -4.09
CA THR A 163 26.43 8.74 -3.89
C THR A 163 26.60 9.35 -2.50
N PRO A 164 26.73 10.69 -2.39
CA PRO A 164 27.03 11.33 -1.12
C PRO A 164 25.93 10.97 -0.10
N ARG A 165 26.35 10.40 1.03
CA ARG A 165 25.46 10.01 2.12
C ARG A 165 24.76 11.26 2.66
N ASN A 166 23.44 11.18 2.80
CA ASN A 166 22.62 12.21 3.44
C ASN A 166 23.04 12.34 4.92
N THR A 167 23.60 13.50 5.28
CA THR A 167 24.10 13.81 6.63
C THR A 167 23.01 14.44 7.51
N THR A 168 23.22 14.53 8.82
CA THR A 168 22.27 15.21 9.72
C THR A 168 22.05 16.66 9.35
N ASP A 169 23.09 17.37 8.89
CA ASP A 169 22.93 18.76 8.42
C ASP A 169 22.10 18.85 7.14
N ASP A 170 22.20 17.87 6.24
CA ASP A 170 21.35 17.82 5.05
C ASP A 170 19.88 17.63 5.45
N ARG A 171 19.61 16.82 6.49
CA ARG A 171 18.25 16.67 7.04
C ARG A 171 17.75 17.94 7.74
N LEU A 172 18.59 18.61 8.51
CA LEU A 172 18.26 19.89 9.14
C LEU A 172 17.98 20.98 8.09
N ARG A 173 18.80 21.04 7.03
CA ARG A 173 18.58 21.95 5.89
C ARG A 173 17.27 21.63 5.18
N LEU A 174 16.93 20.35 5.04
CA LEU A 174 15.66 19.94 4.45
C LEU A 174 14.46 20.35 5.32
N ILE A 175 14.57 20.27 6.65
CA ILE A 175 13.53 20.77 7.57
C ILE A 175 13.32 22.27 7.39
N GLU A 176 14.39 23.04 7.31
CA GLU A 176 14.31 24.48 7.00
C GLU A 176 13.66 24.72 5.63
N ALA A 177 13.89 23.86 4.64
CA ALA A 177 13.32 24.02 3.31
C ALA A 177 11.80 23.76 3.32
N PHE A 178 11.34 22.75 4.10
CA PHE A 178 9.91 22.49 4.32
C PHE A 178 9.15 23.69 4.90
N LEU A 179 9.87 24.53 5.66
CA LEU A 179 9.34 25.66 6.41
C LEU A 179 9.79 27.01 5.85
N SER A 180 10.41 27.02 4.67
CA SER A 180 10.68 28.26 3.95
C SER A 180 9.37 28.96 3.58
N ASP A 181 9.37 30.29 3.51
CA ASP A 181 8.16 31.06 3.17
C ASP A 181 7.56 30.66 1.81
N GLN A 182 8.42 30.28 0.86
CA GLN A 182 8.03 29.76 -0.45
C GLN A 182 7.26 28.44 -0.30
N ALA A 183 7.82 27.48 0.45
CA ALA A 183 7.18 26.20 0.70
C ALA A 183 5.89 26.34 1.52
N LYS A 184 5.89 27.19 2.56
CA LYS A 184 4.70 27.50 3.37
C LYS A 184 3.56 28.05 2.52
N THR A 185 3.85 28.97 1.60
CA THR A 185 2.84 29.52 0.68
C THR A 185 2.19 28.42 -0.16
N LYS A 186 2.98 27.50 -0.71
CA LYS A 186 2.47 26.35 -1.48
C LYS A 186 1.71 25.35 -0.61
N ARG A 187 2.15 25.11 0.62
CA ARG A 187 1.45 24.27 1.60
C ARG A 187 0.08 24.83 1.96
N LEU A 188 -0.01 26.14 2.22
CA LEU A 188 -1.27 26.83 2.53
C LEU A 188 -2.23 26.78 1.33
N ALA A 189 -1.72 26.98 0.11
CA ALA A 189 -2.52 26.84 -1.11
C ALA A 189 -3.08 25.41 -1.25
N MET A 190 -2.23 24.39 -1.03
CA MET A 190 -2.64 22.98 -1.02
C MET A 190 -3.74 22.70 0.02
N GLN A 191 -3.64 23.29 1.22
CA GLN A 191 -4.65 23.15 2.28
C GLN A 191 -5.96 23.86 1.97
N ALA A 192 -5.90 25.05 1.36
CA ALA A 192 -7.09 25.76 0.92
C ALA A 192 -7.91 24.92 -0.08
N CYS A 193 -7.25 24.15 -0.95
CA CYS A 193 -7.90 23.22 -1.86
C CYS A 193 -8.65 22.09 -1.12
N PHE A 194 -8.11 21.56 -0.02
CA PHE A 194 -8.81 20.54 0.77
C PHE A 194 -10.05 21.10 1.48
N SER A 195 -10.00 22.36 1.91
CA SER A 195 -11.13 23.01 2.59
C SER A 195 -12.28 23.37 1.65
N ARG A 196 -12.00 23.58 0.34
CA ARG A 196 -13.00 23.96 -0.67
C ARG A 196 -13.72 22.79 -1.36
N ARG A 197 -13.43 21.54 -0.99
CA ARG A 197 -14.02 20.35 -1.64
C ARG A 197 -15.54 20.21 -1.53
N HIS A 198 -16.23 21.10 -0.82
CA HIS A 198 -17.70 21.16 -0.84
C HIS A 198 -18.28 21.87 -2.08
N ASP A 199 -17.49 22.62 -2.86
CA ASP A 199 -17.95 23.28 -4.08
C ASP A 199 -17.49 22.49 -5.32
N SER A 200 -18.31 21.51 -5.70
CA SER A 200 -18.05 20.40 -6.62
C SER A 200 -17.85 20.73 -8.12
N ASN A 201 -17.27 21.88 -8.49
CA ASN A 201 -17.15 22.31 -9.90
C ASN A 201 -15.74 22.77 -10.31
N LEU A 202 -14.70 22.04 -9.93
CA LEU A 202 -13.31 22.33 -10.32
C LEU A 202 -12.84 21.40 -11.47
N ASN A 203 -13.44 21.59 -12.65
CA ASN A 203 -12.94 21.05 -13.92
C ASN A 203 -11.74 21.85 -14.49
N ASN A 204 -11.02 22.63 -13.67
CA ASN A 204 -9.82 23.37 -14.07
C ASN A 204 -8.55 22.61 -13.65
N SER A 205 -8.30 21.48 -14.31
CA SER A 205 -7.10 20.65 -14.15
C SER A 205 -5.80 21.36 -14.60
N ALA A 206 -5.89 22.46 -15.35
CA ALA A 206 -4.72 23.18 -15.88
C ALA A 206 -4.10 24.18 -14.88
N ALA A 207 -4.85 24.68 -13.88
CA ALA A 207 -4.34 25.64 -12.90
C ALA A 207 -3.57 24.98 -11.73
N MET A 208 -3.56 23.65 -11.66
CA MET A 208 -2.82 22.88 -10.65
C MET A 208 -1.48 22.32 -11.18
N ALA A 209 -1.07 22.70 -12.40
CA ALA A 209 0.27 22.41 -12.92
C ALA A 209 1.34 23.35 -12.35
N GLU A 210 0.97 24.29 -11.46
CA GLU A 210 1.94 25.03 -10.66
C GLU A 210 2.73 24.06 -9.76
N ASP A 211 4.01 24.38 -9.55
CA ASP A 211 4.93 23.60 -8.73
C ASP A 211 4.29 23.10 -7.42
N ASP A 212 4.28 21.78 -7.27
CA ASP A 212 3.83 21.07 -6.08
C ASP A 212 4.71 21.47 -4.88
N TYR A 213 4.16 21.43 -3.66
CA TYR A 213 4.84 21.75 -2.41
C TYR A 213 6.22 21.07 -2.32
N PHE A 214 6.30 19.77 -2.65
CA PHE A 214 7.55 19.02 -2.60
C PHE A 214 8.54 19.40 -3.71
N GLU A 215 8.07 19.89 -4.86
CA GLU A 215 8.93 20.43 -5.91
C GLU A 215 9.58 21.73 -5.42
N THR A 216 8.78 22.66 -4.88
CA THR A 216 9.26 23.92 -4.30
C THR A 216 10.29 23.67 -3.19
N VAL A 217 10.02 22.72 -2.28
CA VAL A 217 10.99 22.35 -1.24
C VAL A 217 12.28 21.81 -1.83
N SER A 218 12.21 21.00 -2.89
CA SER A 218 13.41 20.48 -3.56
C SER A 218 14.23 21.59 -4.23
N THR A 219 13.55 22.57 -4.85
CA THR A 219 14.18 23.76 -5.44
C THR A 219 14.88 24.60 -4.38
N VAL A 220 14.19 24.93 -3.27
CA VAL A 220 14.78 25.68 -2.14
C VAL A 220 15.95 24.94 -1.53
N PHE A 221 15.82 23.63 -1.31
CA PHE A 221 16.91 22.82 -0.74
C PHE A 221 18.18 22.87 -1.61
N ASN A 222 18.01 22.73 -2.93
CA ASN A 222 19.10 22.67 -3.91
C ASN A 222 19.65 24.06 -4.30
N ASP A 223 19.08 25.16 -3.79
CA ASP A 223 19.59 26.51 -4.02
C ASP A 223 20.86 26.77 -3.21
N GLU A 224 21.99 26.92 -3.90
CA GLU A 224 23.31 27.19 -3.29
C GLU A 224 23.37 28.53 -2.56
N THR A 225 22.54 29.50 -2.96
CA THR A 225 22.50 30.83 -2.36
C THR A 225 21.63 30.88 -1.10
N TRP A 226 20.70 29.94 -0.95
CA TRP A 226 19.89 29.81 0.24
C TRP A 226 20.67 29.11 1.34
N VAL A 227 21.06 29.84 2.40
CA VAL A 227 21.84 29.32 3.53
C VAL A 227 21.04 29.50 4.81
N PRO A 228 20.18 28.53 5.19
CA PRO A 228 19.37 28.67 6.39
C PRO A 228 20.23 28.60 7.65
N LYS A 229 19.77 29.24 8.72
CA LYS A 229 20.42 29.27 10.03
C LYS A 229 19.63 28.41 11.00
N LEU A 230 20.28 27.38 11.54
CA LEU A 230 19.74 26.55 12.60
C LEU A 230 19.62 27.38 13.89
N THR A 231 18.44 27.34 14.51
CA THR A 231 18.19 27.99 15.81
C THR A 231 18.80 27.16 16.93
N SER A 232 19.44 27.80 17.91
CA SER A 232 20.03 27.16 19.09
C SER A 232 18.93 26.67 20.03
N LEU A 233 18.97 25.38 20.40
CA LEU A 233 18.02 24.70 21.29
C LEU A 233 18.78 23.90 22.37
N PRO A 234 19.50 24.57 23.29
CA PRO A 234 20.40 23.92 24.25
C PRO A 234 19.67 23.01 25.25
N ASN A 235 18.40 23.30 25.52
CA ASN A 235 17.59 22.52 26.46
C ASN A 235 17.02 21.24 25.83
N LEU A 236 17.00 21.15 24.49
CA LEU A 236 16.37 20.04 23.77
C LEU A 236 17.34 18.89 23.50
N HIS A 237 18.51 19.17 22.91
CA HIS A 237 19.51 18.15 22.60
C HIS A 237 20.91 18.75 22.43
N PRO A 238 22.00 18.09 22.89
CA PRO A 238 23.37 18.61 22.76
C PRO A 238 23.75 18.97 21.31
N ASP A 239 23.41 18.13 20.33
CA ASP A 239 23.67 18.41 18.90
C ASP A 239 23.00 19.68 18.36
N LEU A 240 21.96 20.17 19.05
CA LEU A 240 21.19 21.37 18.68
C LEU A 240 21.54 22.56 19.59
N ALA A 241 22.52 22.42 20.49
CA ALA A 241 22.85 23.46 21.45
C ALA A 241 23.38 24.74 20.79
N ASP A 242 24.13 24.61 19.70
CA ASP A 242 24.75 25.74 19.01
C ASP A 242 23.97 26.14 17.75
N ALA A 243 23.77 27.44 17.58
CA ALA A 243 23.27 27.99 16.32
C ALA A 243 24.35 27.84 15.24
N ARG A 244 23.99 27.35 14.07
CA ARG A 244 24.92 27.17 12.94
C ARG A 244 24.25 27.35 11.59
N VAL A 245 25.04 27.74 10.59
CA VAL A 245 24.57 27.82 9.20
C VAL A 245 24.58 26.44 8.56
N LEU A 246 23.64 26.18 7.66
CA LEU A 246 23.47 24.89 6.99
C LEU A 246 23.68 25.06 5.48
N PRO A 247 24.91 25.25 4.97
CA PRO A 247 25.17 25.43 3.55
C PRO A 247 24.84 24.15 2.76
N LEU A 248 24.57 24.30 1.47
CA LEU A 248 24.33 23.17 0.59
C LEU A 248 25.62 22.36 0.41
N LYS A 249 25.62 21.09 0.83
CA LYS A 249 26.73 20.16 0.64
C LYS A 249 26.66 19.50 -0.75
N GLN A 250 27.42 18.43 -0.95
CA GLN A 250 27.39 17.64 -2.19
C GLN A 250 26.06 16.91 -2.42
N HIS A 251 25.24 16.74 -1.38
CA HIS A 251 23.95 16.08 -1.50
C HIS A 251 22.94 16.99 -2.22
N ARG A 252 22.31 16.46 -3.27
CA ARG A 252 21.16 17.07 -3.96
C ARG A 252 19.96 16.13 -3.82
N THR A 253 18.78 16.71 -3.71
CA THR A 253 17.53 15.97 -3.61
C THR A 253 16.63 16.25 -4.80
N ASN A 254 15.62 15.40 -5.03
CA ASN A 254 14.56 15.65 -6.01
C ASN A 254 13.21 15.52 -5.31
N LYS A 255 12.13 15.95 -5.96
CA LYS A 255 10.77 15.87 -5.43
C LYS A 255 10.42 14.52 -4.79
N ALA A 256 10.68 13.41 -5.49
CA ALA A 256 10.37 12.08 -4.99
C ALA A 256 11.11 11.75 -3.69
N LYS A 257 12.41 12.09 -3.60
CA LYS A 257 13.21 11.90 -2.39
C LYS A 257 12.78 12.85 -1.26
N VAL A 258 12.42 14.10 -1.56
CA VAL A 258 11.88 15.03 -0.56
C VAL A 258 10.61 14.46 0.06
N GLN A 259 9.68 13.98 -0.77
CA GLN A 259 8.43 13.37 -0.29
C GLN A 259 8.69 12.09 0.52
N GLU A 260 9.60 11.23 0.07
CA GLU A 260 10.02 10.04 0.82
C GLU A 260 10.60 10.41 2.19
N GLN A 261 11.53 11.37 2.25
CA GLN A 261 12.11 11.83 3.51
C GLN A 261 11.04 12.46 4.41
N TYR A 262 10.15 13.30 3.88
CA TYR A 262 9.04 13.87 4.64
C TYR A 262 8.20 12.78 5.30
N ASN A 263 7.77 11.78 4.54
CA ASN A 263 6.96 10.67 5.04
C ASN A 263 7.69 9.86 6.12
N ILE A 264 8.98 9.60 5.95
CA ILE A 264 9.82 8.92 6.95
C ILE A 264 9.89 9.76 8.24
N MET A 265 10.16 11.06 8.12
CA MET A 265 10.25 11.95 9.28
C MET A 265 8.92 12.07 10.02
N THR A 266 7.82 12.29 9.30
CA THR A 266 6.47 12.37 9.87
C THR A 266 6.08 11.07 10.57
N LYS A 267 6.39 9.90 10.00
CA LYS A 267 6.13 8.61 10.63
C LYS A 267 6.90 8.44 11.95
N HIS A 268 8.19 8.79 11.97
CA HIS A 268 8.99 8.71 13.19
C HIS A 268 8.53 9.72 14.23
N LEU A 269 8.27 10.96 13.81
CA LEU A 269 7.77 12.01 14.67
C LEU A 269 6.42 11.63 15.30
N HIS A 270 5.48 11.10 14.51
CA HIS A 270 4.20 10.61 15.05
C HIS A 270 4.40 9.56 16.15
N ALA A 271 5.33 8.61 15.98
CA ALA A 271 5.61 7.62 17.02
C ALA A 271 6.16 8.28 18.28
N MET A 272 7.08 9.24 18.15
CA MET A 272 7.63 10.01 19.28
C MET A 272 6.53 10.79 20.03
N VAL A 273 5.65 11.47 19.30
CA VAL A 273 4.56 12.25 19.90
C VAL A 273 3.57 11.36 20.65
N VAL A 274 3.20 10.19 20.08
CA VAL A 274 2.32 9.23 20.76
C VAL A 274 2.93 8.74 22.07
N GLU A 275 4.21 8.35 22.07
CA GLU A 275 4.88 7.89 23.29
C GLU A 275 4.98 9.00 24.34
N TRP A 276 5.23 10.25 23.90
CA TRP A 276 5.27 11.42 24.78
C TRP A 276 3.91 11.73 25.41
N GLU A 277 2.82 11.76 24.64
CA GLU A 277 1.47 11.98 25.17
C GLU A 277 1.03 10.87 26.13
N GLN A 278 1.35 9.61 25.81
CA GLN A 278 1.04 8.47 26.67
C GLN A 278 1.79 8.49 28.00
N SER A 279 2.99 9.07 28.03
CA SER A 279 3.78 9.21 29.26
C SER A 279 3.15 10.15 30.28
N GLY A 280 2.25 11.05 29.84
CA GLY A 280 1.69 12.11 30.67
C GLY A 280 2.60 13.33 30.85
N ASN A 281 3.81 13.32 30.28
CA ASN A 281 4.75 14.43 30.37
C ASN A 281 4.28 15.68 29.60
N GLY A 282 3.32 15.54 28.69
CA GLY A 282 2.65 16.64 27.99
C GLY A 282 1.60 17.40 28.79
N GLY A 283 1.58 17.28 30.12
CA GLY A 283 0.67 18.02 31.00
C GLY A 283 -0.73 17.43 31.14
N GLN A 284 -1.05 16.39 30.37
CA GLN A 284 -2.23 15.50 30.47
C GLN A 284 -2.13 14.40 29.40
N GLN A 285 -2.71 13.21 29.63
CA GLN A 285 -2.84 12.18 28.59
C GLN A 285 -3.91 12.61 27.57
N ARG A 286 -3.56 13.51 26.64
CA ARG A 286 -4.50 14.05 25.66
C ARG A 286 -4.88 12.98 24.64
N SER A 287 -6.13 13.02 24.19
CA SER A 287 -6.57 12.20 23.06
C SER A 287 -5.93 12.69 21.77
N ASP A 288 -5.67 11.79 20.82
CA ASP A 288 -5.15 12.10 19.47
C ASP A 288 -6.00 13.15 18.71
N ASP A 289 -7.28 13.32 19.09
CA ASP A 289 -8.20 14.31 18.51
C ASP A 289 -8.14 15.69 19.18
N ALA A 290 -7.33 15.88 20.22
CA ALA A 290 -7.25 17.15 20.94
C ALA A 290 -6.58 18.23 20.06
N PRO A 291 -7.07 19.48 20.06
CA PRO A 291 -6.54 20.57 19.22
C PRO A 291 -5.13 21.03 19.62
N ASP A 292 -4.62 20.55 20.74
CA ASP A 292 -3.28 20.78 21.26
C ASP A 292 -2.45 19.48 21.36
N TRP A 293 -2.94 18.37 20.80
CA TRP A 293 -2.20 17.10 20.80
C TRP A 293 -0.81 17.25 20.16
N GLY A 294 0.21 16.81 20.89
CA GLY A 294 1.63 16.88 20.55
C GLY A 294 2.29 18.24 20.78
N ARG A 295 1.54 19.28 21.14
CA ARG A 295 2.06 20.62 21.39
C ARG A 295 2.90 20.62 22.66
N PHE A 296 4.11 21.18 22.57
CA PHE A 296 4.97 21.40 23.74
C PHE A 296 4.61 22.74 24.38
N ASP A 297 4.29 22.71 25.67
CA ASP A 297 4.00 23.90 26.46
C ASP A 297 4.98 23.95 27.64
N SER A 298 5.92 24.90 27.61
CA SER A 298 6.93 25.05 28.66
C SER A 298 6.32 25.30 30.04
N ASP A 299 5.11 25.84 30.10
CA ASP A 299 4.45 26.19 31.36
C ASP A 299 3.76 24.98 32.00
N LEU A 300 3.51 23.92 31.22
CA LEU A 300 2.86 22.69 31.69
C LEU A 300 3.86 21.57 32.04
N VAL A 301 5.12 21.68 31.59
CA VAL A 301 6.10 20.62 31.76
C VAL A 301 6.92 20.84 33.02
N VAL A 302 6.80 19.90 33.97
CA VAL A 302 7.41 20.00 35.31
C VAL A 302 8.94 19.86 35.27
N ASP A 303 9.46 19.00 34.40
CA ASP A 303 10.89 18.62 34.37
C ASP A 303 11.68 19.23 33.19
N GLY A 304 11.13 20.28 32.57
CA GLY A 304 11.69 20.89 31.36
C GLY A 304 11.52 20.03 30.10
N ASP A 305 12.16 20.43 29.00
CA ASP A 305 11.98 19.76 27.70
C ASP A 305 12.64 18.37 27.66
N ASP A 306 11.82 17.33 27.82
CA ASP A 306 12.23 15.94 27.92
C ASP A 306 11.97 15.14 26.63
N ARG A 307 11.57 15.81 25.54
CA ARG A 307 11.22 15.17 24.24
C ARG A 307 12.31 14.24 23.70
N LYS A 308 13.57 14.50 24.04
CA LYS A 308 14.73 13.64 23.70
C LYS A 308 14.62 12.21 24.23
N ASN A 309 13.90 11.98 25.32
CA ASN A 309 13.72 10.66 25.94
C ASN A 309 12.90 9.71 25.06
N PHE A 310 12.13 10.27 24.10
CA PHE A 310 11.25 9.55 23.19
C PHE A 310 11.89 9.26 21.84
N LEU A 311 13.19 9.53 21.67
CA LEU A 311 13.92 9.10 20.49
C LEU A 311 13.96 7.55 20.42
N PRO A 312 13.68 6.94 19.25
CA PRO A 312 13.61 5.49 19.13
C PRO A 312 14.88 4.79 19.65
N ALA A 313 14.73 3.78 20.51
CA ALA A 313 15.86 3.10 21.17
C ALA A 313 16.86 2.49 20.16
N SER A 314 16.37 2.01 19.01
CA SER A 314 17.19 1.50 17.90
C SER A 314 18.08 2.56 17.25
N THR A 315 17.87 3.83 17.59
CA THR A 315 18.53 5.00 17.00
C THR A 315 19.31 5.84 18.02
N ARG A 316 19.48 5.35 19.27
CA ARG A 316 20.28 6.01 20.31
C ARG A 316 21.73 6.29 19.90
N ASN A 317 22.21 5.64 18.84
CA ASN A 317 23.47 5.99 18.19
C ASN A 317 23.27 7.20 17.23
N ASN A 318 23.02 8.37 17.83
CA ASN A 318 23.38 9.73 17.39
C ASN A 318 22.88 10.34 16.07
N ASN A 319 21.91 9.77 15.34
CA ASN A 319 21.57 10.36 14.02
C ASN A 319 20.14 10.84 13.85
N MET A 320 19.38 11.03 14.93
CA MET A 320 17.94 11.39 14.88
C MET A 320 17.60 12.69 15.63
N SER A 321 18.59 13.45 16.11
CA SER A 321 18.35 14.76 16.77
C SER A 321 17.62 15.75 15.86
N TYR A 322 17.74 15.61 14.53
CA TYR A 322 16.96 16.38 13.56
C TYR A 322 15.44 16.18 13.68
N LEU A 323 14.94 15.06 14.21
CA LEU A 323 13.51 14.86 14.45
C LEU A 323 13.00 15.73 15.60
N LEU A 324 13.80 15.96 16.63
CA LEU A 324 13.48 16.90 17.71
C LEU A 324 13.42 18.33 17.17
N TYR A 325 14.36 18.68 16.29
CA TYR A 325 14.33 19.97 15.59
C TYR A 325 13.07 20.12 14.73
N PHE A 326 12.71 19.08 13.98
CA PHE A 326 11.50 19.07 13.15
C PHE A 326 10.23 19.23 13.99
N TRP A 327 10.14 18.52 15.12
CA TRP A 327 9.03 18.68 16.07
C TRP A 327 8.95 20.12 16.55
N HIS A 328 10.05 20.65 17.09
CA HIS A 328 10.09 22.02 17.61
C HIS A 328 9.64 23.04 16.56
N LYS A 329 10.15 22.93 15.33
CA LYS A 329 9.80 23.84 14.26
C LYS A 329 8.35 23.72 13.79
N LEU A 330 7.80 22.51 13.72
CA LEU A 330 6.38 22.33 13.41
C LEU A 330 5.47 22.91 14.49
N ASP A 331 5.88 22.82 15.75
CA ASP A 331 5.14 23.35 16.89
C ASP A 331 5.18 24.88 16.93
N GLU A 332 6.38 25.47 16.77
CA GLU A 332 6.60 26.92 16.66
C GLU A 332 5.74 27.54 15.55
N GLU A 333 5.59 26.84 14.42
CA GLU A 333 4.84 27.31 13.24
C GLU A 333 3.35 26.92 13.25
N GLY A 334 2.85 26.29 14.33
CA GLY A 334 1.46 25.82 14.41
C GLY A 334 1.08 24.77 13.36
N CYS A 335 2.07 24.10 12.78
CA CYS A 335 1.92 23.12 11.70
C CYS A 335 1.95 21.67 12.19
N LEU A 336 2.23 21.42 13.47
CA LEU A 336 2.42 20.08 14.03
C LEU A 336 1.21 19.19 13.79
N GLN A 337 0.02 19.65 14.19
CA GLN A 337 -1.20 18.89 14.00
C GLN A 337 -1.42 18.57 12.52
N GLN A 338 -1.36 19.57 11.65
CA GLN A 338 -1.56 19.36 10.22
C GLN A 338 -0.57 18.37 9.60
N THR A 339 0.67 18.33 10.10
CA THR A 339 1.69 17.38 9.66
C THR A 339 1.41 15.97 10.20
N LEU A 340 0.92 15.84 11.44
CA LEU A 340 0.71 14.57 12.12
C LEU A 340 -0.71 13.99 11.99
N VAL A 341 -1.68 14.80 11.56
CA VAL A 341 -3.08 14.41 11.44
C VAL A 341 -3.15 13.18 10.55
N LYS A 342 -3.51 12.06 11.18
CA LYS A 342 -4.12 10.95 10.46
C LYS A 342 -5.41 11.53 9.90
N LEU A 343 -5.52 11.66 8.58
CA LEU A 343 -6.82 11.87 7.96
C LEU A 343 -7.79 10.89 8.61
N PRO A 344 -8.89 11.35 9.24
CA PRO A 344 -9.86 10.46 9.85
C PRO A 344 -10.20 9.34 8.88
N ASP A 345 -10.31 8.10 9.35
CA ASP A 345 -10.44 6.94 8.44
C ASP A 345 -11.63 7.09 7.47
N ARG A 346 -12.68 7.82 7.87
CA ARG A 346 -13.82 8.22 7.02
C ARG A 346 -13.46 9.09 5.80
N ILE A 347 -12.38 9.86 5.87
CA ILE A 347 -11.86 10.69 4.77
C ILE A 347 -10.94 9.86 3.87
N LYS A 348 -10.23 8.87 4.42
CA LYS A 348 -9.44 7.92 3.62
C LYS A 348 -10.33 7.10 2.69
N THR A 349 -11.54 6.76 3.10
CA THR A 349 -12.52 6.01 2.29
C THR A 349 -13.18 6.80 1.16
N ALA A 350 -13.12 8.14 1.16
CA ALA A 350 -13.76 8.97 0.13
C ALA A 350 -12.93 9.12 -1.16
N SER A 351 -11.67 8.63 -1.17
CA SER A 351 -10.83 8.60 -2.37
C SER A 351 -11.32 7.62 -3.45
N ASP A 352 -12.23 6.70 -3.09
CA ASP A 352 -12.83 5.72 -4.02
C ASP A 352 -14.09 6.26 -4.71
N GLN A 353 -14.58 7.46 -4.33
CA GLN A 353 -15.75 8.07 -4.93
C GLN A 353 -15.36 9.34 -5.70
N THR A 354 -15.45 9.25 -7.03
CA THR A 354 -15.29 10.31 -8.03
C THR A 354 -13.86 10.53 -8.58
N SER A 355 -13.43 9.64 -9.47
CA SER A 355 -12.77 10.12 -10.69
C SER A 355 -13.81 10.92 -11.49
N LEU A 356 -13.68 12.25 -11.44
CA LEU A 356 -14.51 13.22 -12.17
C LEU A 356 -13.96 13.47 -13.59
N VAL A 357 -13.33 12.46 -14.21
CA VAL A 357 -13.08 12.47 -15.66
C VAL A 357 -14.35 11.93 -16.33
N GLY A 358 -15.15 12.84 -16.86
CA GLY A 358 -16.48 12.57 -17.38
C GLY A 358 -16.52 11.48 -18.45
N THR A 359 -17.30 10.45 -18.18
CA THR A 359 -18.07 9.76 -19.22
C THR A 359 -19.55 10.02 -18.95
N LEU A 360 -20.12 10.92 -19.76
CA LEU A 360 -21.55 11.12 -19.89
C LEU A 360 -22.22 9.78 -20.20
N THR A 361 -22.77 9.12 -19.19
CA THR A 361 -23.80 8.09 -19.38
C THR A 361 -25.12 8.65 -18.90
N THR A 362 -25.88 9.19 -19.84
CA THR A 362 -27.27 9.56 -19.66
C THR A 362 -28.08 8.29 -19.35
N LYS A 363 -28.48 8.13 -18.08
CA LYS A 363 -29.52 7.15 -17.71
C LYS A 363 -30.86 7.62 -18.27
N ARG A 364 -31.28 7.05 -19.41
CA ARG A 364 -32.64 7.20 -19.92
C ARG A 364 -33.58 6.30 -19.12
N HIS A 365 -34.60 6.91 -18.52
CA HIS A 365 -35.74 6.23 -17.95
C HIS A 365 -36.46 5.37 -19.01
N LYS A 366 -36.77 4.13 -18.61
CA LYS A 366 -37.55 3.15 -19.37
C LYS A 366 -39.04 3.54 -19.29
N THR A 367 -39.61 4.01 -20.39
CA THR A 367 -41.07 4.02 -20.62
C THR A 367 -41.37 3.30 -21.93
N SER A 368 -42.33 2.38 -21.88
CA SER A 368 -42.76 1.55 -23.01
C SER A 368 -43.55 2.35 -24.04
N ASP A 369 -43.73 1.72 -25.20
CA ASP A 369 -44.64 2.03 -26.31
C ASP A 369 -44.18 3.03 -27.37
N ARG A 370 -43.60 2.52 -28.47
CA ARG A 370 -44.16 2.63 -29.85
C ARG A 370 -43.21 2.07 -30.93
N LYS A 371 -43.85 1.73 -32.05
CA LYS A 371 -43.43 1.00 -33.27
C LYS A 371 -42.16 1.51 -34.00
N PRO A 372 -41.58 0.68 -34.91
CA PRO A 372 -40.23 0.90 -35.45
C PRO A 372 -40.25 1.70 -36.76
N ALA A 373 -39.32 2.64 -36.93
CA ALA A 373 -38.89 3.12 -38.24
C ALA A 373 -37.59 3.96 -38.18
N ALA A 374 -36.81 3.81 -39.26
CA ALA A 374 -35.76 4.66 -39.81
C ALA A 374 -34.30 4.48 -39.31
N SER A 375 -33.49 4.09 -40.31
CA SER A 375 -32.05 3.78 -40.32
C SER A 375 -31.15 4.98 -40.02
N ILE A 376 -29.95 4.66 -39.54
CA ILE A 376 -28.84 5.51 -39.08
C ILE A 376 -28.10 6.25 -40.24
N ASP A 377 -28.73 6.42 -41.41
CA ASP A 377 -28.10 7.08 -42.57
C ASP A 377 -28.38 8.60 -42.69
N SER A 378 -29.11 9.19 -41.74
CA SER A 378 -29.52 10.60 -41.81
C SER A 378 -28.58 11.59 -41.11
N LEU A 379 -27.63 11.13 -40.28
CA LEU A 379 -26.80 12.04 -39.47
C LEU A 379 -25.45 12.42 -40.13
N ALA A 380 -25.06 11.73 -41.21
CA ALA A 380 -23.79 11.97 -41.90
C ALA A 380 -23.84 13.11 -42.93
N ARG A 381 -24.98 13.78 -43.13
CA ARG A 381 -25.15 14.82 -44.16
C ARG A 381 -25.15 16.26 -43.65
N THR A 382 -25.17 16.52 -42.34
CA THR A 382 -25.35 17.89 -41.82
C THR A 382 -24.06 18.60 -41.40
N VAL A 383 -22.89 17.96 -41.55
CA VAL A 383 -21.59 18.56 -41.15
C VAL A 383 -20.78 19.10 -42.35
N ASN A 384 -21.21 18.85 -43.59
CA ASN A 384 -20.44 19.23 -44.80
C ASN A 384 -20.92 20.48 -45.55
N GLU A 385 -21.78 21.33 -44.96
CA GLU A 385 -22.39 22.45 -45.68
C GLU A 385 -22.14 23.86 -45.12
N ARG A 386 -21.10 24.08 -44.28
CA ARG A 386 -20.81 25.44 -43.76
C ARG A 386 -19.34 25.83 -43.72
N VAL A 387 -18.63 25.71 -44.83
CA VAL A 387 -17.47 26.58 -45.12
C VAL A 387 -17.45 26.89 -46.62
N GLY A 388 -17.98 28.06 -46.96
CA GLY A 388 -17.87 28.62 -48.31
C GLY A 388 -18.13 30.13 -48.28
N LEU A 389 -17.19 30.87 -48.87
CA LEU A 389 -17.25 32.28 -49.31
C LEU A 389 -16.89 33.36 -48.26
N ALA A 390 -15.70 33.93 -48.40
CA ALA A 390 -15.56 35.28 -48.94
C ALA A 390 -14.11 35.61 -49.34
N ASP A 391 -13.98 36.09 -50.58
CA ASP A 391 -12.80 36.65 -51.24
C ASP A 391 -12.42 38.05 -50.74
N CYS A 392 -11.15 38.44 -50.98
CA CYS A 392 -10.67 39.75 -51.49
C CYS A 392 -9.12 39.65 -51.67
N ARG A 393 -8.56 39.58 -52.89
CA ARG A 393 -8.00 40.70 -53.72
C ARG A 393 -7.07 41.63 -52.94
N THR A 394 -5.83 42.00 -53.31
CA THR A 394 -5.07 42.22 -54.57
C THR A 394 -3.60 42.50 -54.12
N GLY A 395 -2.49 42.20 -54.80
CA GLY A 395 -2.04 42.53 -56.15
C GLY A 395 -0.49 42.71 -56.16
N GLN A 396 0.14 42.39 -57.31
CA GLN A 396 1.47 42.78 -57.88
C GLN A 396 2.74 42.68 -56.99
N GLU A 397 3.91 42.18 -57.42
CA GLU A 397 4.69 42.50 -58.62
C GLU A 397 5.64 41.35 -59.04
N GLU A 398 6.05 41.42 -60.31
CA GLU A 398 7.03 40.61 -61.03
C GLU A 398 8.47 40.81 -60.51
N PHE A 399 9.32 39.77 -60.50
CA PHE A 399 10.53 39.69 -61.34
C PHE A 399 11.40 38.45 -61.04
N HIS A 400 12.03 37.97 -62.12
CA HIS A 400 13.18 37.09 -62.24
C HIS A 400 13.09 35.57 -61.98
N ILE A 401 12.76 34.89 -63.08
CA ILE A 401 13.38 33.65 -63.56
C ILE A 401 14.91 33.73 -63.46
N GLU A 402 15.55 32.68 -62.93
CA GLU A 402 16.65 31.91 -63.57
C GLU A 402 17.64 31.31 -62.54
N SER A 403 17.38 30.08 -62.04
CA SER A 403 18.41 29.11 -61.56
C SER A 403 17.78 27.90 -60.84
N GLU A 404 16.97 27.07 -61.51
CA GLU A 404 16.51 25.83 -60.84
C GLU A 404 16.25 24.67 -61.80
N LYS A 405 17.27 24.34 -62.59
CA LYS A 405 17.30 23.15 -63.42
C LYS A 405 18.57 22.35 -63.18
N ASN A 406 18.84 21.97 -61.92
CA ASN A 406 19.87 20.98 -61.57
C ASN A 406 19.69 20.29 -60.19
N ARG A 407 18.46 20.24 -59.66
CA ARG A 407 18.21 19.67 -58.31
C ARG A 407 17.06 18.65 -58.26
N ARG A 408 16.80 17.92 -59.36
CA ARG A 408 15.65 17.00 -59.47
C ARG A 408 15.98 15.51 -59.68
N THR A 409 17.19 15.05 -59.38
CA THR A 409 17.55 13.62 -59.50
C THR A 409 18.29 13.06 -58.28
N GLY A 410 18.17 13.69 -57.10
CA GLY A 410 18.80 13.22 -55.86
C GLY A 410 17.95 13.35 -54.60
N GLN A 411 16.64 13.60 -54.71
CA GLN A 411 15.74 13.79 -53.57
C GLN A 411 14.61 12.76 -53.44
N GLU A 412 14.45 11.84 -54.40
CA GLU A 412 13.38 10.83 -54.32
C GLU A 412 13.80 9.56 -53.56
N GLU A 413 15.10 9.24 -53.45
CA GLU A 413 15.55 8.06 -52.70
C GLU A 413 15.74 8.30 -51.19
N SER A 414 15.83 9.56 -50.74
CA SER A 414 15.94 9.89 -49.30
C SER A 414 14.57 10.06 -48.61
N HIS A 415 13.48 10.21 -49.37
CA HIS A 415 12.14 10.42 -48.81
C HIS A 415 11.45 9.09 -48.43
N ILE A 416 11.78 7.98 -49.09
CA ILE A 416 11.17 6.66 -48.81
C ILE A 416 11.70 6.08 -47.47
N GLY A 417 12.98 6.31 -47.13
CA GLY A 417 13.56 5.83 -45.87
C GLY A 417 13.08 6.59 -44.61
N LEU A 418 12.66 7.86 -44.75
CA LEU A 418 12.18 8.67 -43.61
C LEU A 418 10.71 8.40 -43.28
N GLU A 419 9.89 8.08 -44.27
CA GLU A 419 8.46 7.76 -44.09
C GLU A 419 8.29 6.43 -43.33
N ASP A 420 9.09 5.41 -43.65
CA ASP A 420 9.05 4.10 -42.98
C ASP A 420 9.58 4.16 -41.54
N ASN A 421 10.59 4.99 -41.26
CA ASN A 421 11.04 5.22 -39.89
C ASN A 421 9.99 5.94 -39.04
N ARG A 422 9.26 6.92 -39.58
CA ARG A 422 8.14 7.57 -38.87
C ARG A 422 6.97 6.61 -38.59
N ARG A 423 6.68 5.69 -39.50
CA ARG A 423 5.63 4.67 -39.29
C ARG A 423 6.03 3.67 -38.20
N ARG A 424 7.30 3.25 -38.16
CA ARG A 424 7.82 2.35 -37.11
C ARG A 424 7.83 3.02 -35.73
N THR A 425 8.28 4.27 -35.62
CA THR A 425 8.28 4.97 -34.33
C THR A 425 6.87 5.21 -33.80
N GLY A 426 5.92 5.63 -34.65
CA GLY A 426 4.53 5.82 -34.22
C GLY A 426 3.77 4.53 -33.88
N GLN A 427 4.20 3.37 -34.39
CA GLN A 427 3.63 2.07 -33.98
C GLN A 427 4.22 1.61 -32.63
N GLU A 428 5.51 1.82 -32.40
CA GLU A 428 6.13 1.47 -31.11
C GLU A 428 5.62 2.37 -29.98
N GLU A 429 5.45 3.67 -30.21
CA GLU A 429 4.85 4.58 -29.22
C GLU A 429 3.43 4.18 -28.83
N ARG A 430 2.61 3.73 -29.80
CA ARG A 430 1.26 3.20 -29.51
C ARG A 430 1.31 1.89 -28.74
N ARG A 431 2.31 1.04 -28.98
CA ARG A 431 2.49 -0.21 -28.22
C ARG A 431 2.91 0.08 -26.78
N ILE A 432 3.80 1.06 -26.58
CA ILE A 432 4.25 1.48 -25.24
C ILE A 432 3.07 2.09 -24.46
N GLY A 433 2.28 2.98 -25.07
CA GLY A 433 1.11 3.57 -24.41
C GLY A 433 0.07 2.53 -23.96
N LEU A 434 -0.25 1.54 -24.81
CA LEU A 434 -1.18 0.47 -24.44
C LEU A 434 -0.65 -0.43 -23.31
N GLU A 435 0.67 -0.67 -23.26
CA GLU A 435 1.29 -1.47 -22.21
C GLU A 435 1.36 -0.71 -20.88
N GLU A 436 1.59 0.61 -20.91
CA GLU A 436 1.51 1.49 -19.75
C GLU A 436 0.08 1.55 -19.20
N ASP A 437 -0.94 1.69 -20.06
CA ASP A 437 -2.35 1.65 -19.65
C ASP A 437 -2.72 0.29 -19.03
N ARG A 438 -2.24 -0.81 -19.62
CA ARG A 438 -2.44 -2.16 -19.07
C ARG A 438 -1.80 -2.31 -17.69
N ARG A 439 -0.60 -1.75 -17.51
CA ARG A 439 0.12 -1.78 -16.23
C ARG A 439 -0.59 -0.93 -15.17
N ALA A 440 -1.05 0.27 -15.54
CA ALA A 440 -1.81 1.14 -14.66
C ALA A 440 -3.12 0.47 -14.18
N GLY A 441 -3.84 -0.19 -15.10
CA GLY A 441 -5.03 -0.97 -14.74
C GLY A 441 -4.75 -2.15 -13.80
N GLN A 442 -3.61 -2.84 -13.96
CA GLN A 442 -3.19 -3.91 -13.06
C GLN A 442 -2.79 -3.38 -11.67
N GLU A 443 -2.11 -2.24 -11.60
CA GLU A 443 -1.74 -1.59 -10.34
C GLU A 443 -2.99 -1.09 -9.59
N GLU A 444 -3.98 -0.54 -10.30
CA GLU A 444 -5.26 -0.14 -9.72
C GLU A 444 -6.05 -1.35 -9.17
N HIS A 445 -6.11 -2.44 -9.93
CA HIS A 445 -6.76 -3.67 -9.47
C HIS A 445 -6.06 -4.24 -8.23
N HIS A 446 -4.73 -4.18 -8.18
CA HIS A 446 -3.96 -4.62 -7.01
C HIS A 446 -4.23 -3.74 -5.78
N ALA A 447 -4.27 -2.42 -5.94
CA ALA A 447 -4.60 -1.48 -4.87
C ALA A 447 -6.02 -1.71 -4.32
N ARG A 448 -7.01 -1.96 -5.20
CA ARG A 448 -8.39 -2.31 -4.80
C ARG A 448 -8.44 -3.62 -4.00
N SER A 449 -7.68 -4.62 -4.41
CA SER A 449 -7.60 -5.91 -3.70
C SER A 449 -7.02 -5.74 -2.29
N ILE A 450 -5.94 -4.95 -2.14
CA ILE A 450 -5.34 -4.64 -0.83
C ILE A 450 -6.35 -3.92 0.08
N GLY A 451 -7.04 -2.90 -0.42
CA GLY A 451 -8.02 -2.14 0.37
C GLY A 451 -9.26 -2.95 0.79
N LEU A 452 -9.62 -4.01 0.06
CA LEU A 452 -10.67 -4.96 0.48
C LEU A 452 -10.16 -5.92 1.57
N GLU A 453 -8.91 -6.37 1.48
CA GLU A 453 -8.31 -7.24 2.49
C GLU A 453 -8.10 -6.51 3.82
N GLU A 454 -7.64 -5.26 3.79
CA GLU A 454 -7.51 -4.43 5.00
C GLU A 454 -8.87 -4.22 5.69
N ARG A 455 -9.95 -4.03 4.91
CA ARG A 455 -11.32 -3.98 5.44
C ARG A 455 -11.75 -5.30 6.07
N ARG A 456 -11.42 -6.42 5.42
CA ARG A 456 -11.72 -7.77 5.95
C ARG A 456 -11.00 -8.00 7.28
N ILE A 457 -9.73 -7.61 7.37
CA ILE A 457 -8.94 -7.73 8.61
C ILE A 457 -9.54 -6.86 9.71
N GLY A 458 -9.87 -5.59 9.42
CA GLY A 458 -10.49 -4.70 10.41
C GLY A 458 -11.85 -5.21 10.93
N LEU A 459 -12.68 -5.79 10.05
CA LEU A 459 -13.95 -6.41 10.45
C LEU A 459 -13.73 -7.66 11.33
N GLU A 460 -12.72 -8.47 11.03
CA GLU A 460 -12.39 -9.65 11.83
C GLU A 460 -11.83 -9.26 13.21
N GLU A 461 -11.03 -8.20 13.31
CA GLU A 461 -10.55 -7.65 14.59
C GLU A 461 -11.71 -7.12 15.44
N LEU A 462 -12.67 -6.41 14.83
CA LEU A 462 -13.89 -5.97 15.51
C LEU A 462 -14.73 -7.16 15.99
N ARG A 463 -14.87 -8.21 15.17
CA ARG A 463 -15.56 -9.44 15.54
C ARG A 463 -14.91 -10.11 16.76
N LEU A 464 -13.59 -10.25 16.75
CA LEU A 464 -12.83 -10.82 17.87
C LEU A 464 -12.95 -9.97 19.15
N HIS A 465 -12.96 -8.64 19.01
CA HIS A 465 -13.18 -7.74 20.14
C HIS A 465 -14.59 -7.91 20.74
N ASN A 466 -15.62 -8.02 19.90
CA ASN A 466 -16.99 -8.28 20.35
C ASN A 466 -17.13 -9.64 21.04
N ASP A 467 -16.50 -10.69 20.51
CA ASP A 467 -16.48 -12.03 21.12
C ASP A 467 -15.79 -12.00 22.50
N MET A 468 -14.70 -11.23 22.64
CA MET A 468 -14.01 -11.07 23.92
C MET A 468 -14.87 -10.35 24.96
N ILE A 469 -15.57 -9.29 24.58
CA ILE A 469 -16.48 -8.59 25.51
C ILE A 469 -17.62 -9.53 25.93
N LYS A 470 -18.19 -10.30 24.98
CA LYS A 470 -19.23 -11.28 25.29
C LYS A 470 -18.73 -12.32 26.30
N PHE A 471 -17.52 -12.84 26.12
CA PHE A 471 -16.88 -13.76 27.07
C PHE A 471 -16.69 -13.13 28.46
N GLN A 472 -16.27 -11.86 28.54
CA GLN A 472 -16.13 -11.16 29.82
C GLN A 472 -17.48 -10.99 30.54
N LEU A 473 -18.55 -10.73 29.80
CA LEU A 473 -19.91 -10.63 30.35
C LEU A 473 -20.40 -11.99 30.85
N GLU A 474 -20.23 -13.07 30.09
CA GLU A 474 -20.58 -14.44 30.50
C GLU A 474 -19.80 -14.87 31.76
N LEU A 475 -18.53 -14.50 31.86
CA LEU A 475 -17.71 -14.76 33.05
C LEU A 475 -18.23 -13.99 34.27
N ALA A 476 -18.58 -12.71 34.09
CA ALA A 476 -19.12 -11.89 35.17
C ALA A 476 -20.50 -12.40 35.65
N GLU A 477 -21.36 -12.86 34.73
CA GLU A 477 -22.65 -13.48 35.08
C GLU A 477 -22.44 -14.75 35.92
N LYS A 478 -21.49 -15.62 35.56
CA LYS A 478 -21.14 -16.81 36.36
C LYS A 478 -20.57 -16.48 37.74
N ILE A 479 -19.74 -15.44 37.86
CA ILE A 479 -19.22 -15.00 39.16
C ILE A 479 -20.39 -14.59 40.06
N LEU A 480 -21.36 -13.82 39.55
CA LEU A 480 -22.54 -13.43 40.32
C LEU A 480 -23.47 -14.61 40.66
N GLU A 481 -23.52 -15.64 39.83
CA GLU A 481 -24.27 -16.87 40.10
C GLU A 481 -23.62 -17.66 41.24
N LEU A 482 -22.29 -17.80 41.21
CA LEU A 482 -21.52 -18.42 42.31
C LEU A 482 -21.61 -17.62 43.61
N GLU A 483 -21.57 -16.29 43.56
CA GLU A 483 -21.79 -15.43 44.74
C GLU A 483 -23.18 -15.67 45.33
N ARG A 484 -24.23 -15.78 44.50
CA ARG A 484 -25.59 -16.11 44.96
C ARG A 484 -25.71 -17.50 45.57
N GLU A 485 -24.97 -18.50 45.06
CA GLU A 485 -24.94 -19.84 45.62
C GLU A 485 -24.17 -19.89 46.96
N MET A 486 -23.18 -19.02 47.13
CA MET A 486 -22.39 -18.90 48.36
C MET A 486 -23.08 -18.09 49.46
N ASP A 487 -23.94 -17.13 49.09
CA ASP A 487 -24.61 -16.25 50.03
C ASP A 487 -25.88 -16.86 50.64
N GLY A 488 -25.65 -17.69 51.66
CA GLY A 488 -26.41 -17.60 52.91
C GLY A 488 -25.90 -16.47 53.82
N PHE A 489 -25.39 -15.37 53.23
CA PHE A 489 -24.70 -14.28 53.92
C PHE A 489 -25.50 -12.98 53.78
N ASP A 490 -26.01 -12.46 54.91
CA ASP A 490 -26.83 -11.23 55.01
C ASP A 490 -26.00 -9.95 54.79
N GLY A 491 -25.41 -9.80 53.59
CA GLY A 491 -24.70 -8.59 53.14
C GLY A 491 -25.51 -7.77 52.14
N PRO A 492 -25.39 -6.42 52.11
CA PRO A 492 -26.24 -5.58 51.27
C PRO A 492 -25.95 -5.79 49.77
N PRO A 493 -26.96 -6.08 48.91
CA PRO A 493 -26.73 -6.75 47.62
C PRO A 493 -26.34 -5.85 46.43
N ASN A 494 -26.13 -4.54 46.63
CA ASN A 494 -26.47 -3.62 45.54
C ASN A 494 -25.32 -3.08 44.67
N SER A 495 -24.04 -3.24 45.03
CA SER A 495 -22.96 -2.55 44.30
C SER A 495 -22.51 -3.23 43.00
N LEU A 496 -22.31 -4.54 43.01
CA LEU A 496 -21.74 -5.28 41.86
C LEU A 496 -22.80 -5.59 40.80
N TYR A 497 -24.01 -5.97 41.23
CA TYR A 497 -25.13 -6.23 40.34
C TYR A 497 -25.52 -4.99 39.51
N GLU A 498 -25.52 -3.82 40.13
CA GLU A 498 -25.83 -2.56 39.45
C GLU A 498 -24.72 -2.16 38.46
N LYS A 499 -23.43 -2.36 38.83
CA LYS A 499 -22.30 -2.17 37.92
C LYS A 499 -22.36 -3.11 36.70
N LEU A 500 -22.73 -4.38 36.89
CA LEU A 500 -22.86 -5.33 35.80
C LEU A 500 -24.02 -4.96 34.87
N ASN A 501 -25.20 -4.64 35.42
CA ASN A 501 -26.34 -4.21 34.62
C ASN A 501 -26.05 -2.93 33.83
N LYS A 502 -25.29 -1.99 34.40
CA LYS A 502 -24.84 -0.79 33.71
C LYS A 502 -23.86 -1.12 32.57
N ALA A 503 -22.94 -2.06 32.79
CA ALA A 503 -22.03 -2.54 31.74
C ALA A 503 -22.78 -3.26 30.60
N LYS A 504 -23.77 -4.10 30.93
CA LYS A 504 -24.61 -4.81 29.95
C LYS A 504 -25.39 -3.86 29.05
N ARG A 505 -26.06 -2.84 29.61
CA ARG A 505 -26.76 -1.81 28.83
C ARG A 505 -25.81 -1.02 27.93
N LYS A 506 -24.61 -0.70 28.42
CA LYS A 506 -23.59 0.00 27.62
C LYS A 506 -23.10 -0.85 26.45
N TYR A 507 -22.96 -2.17 26.66
CA TYR A 507 -22.60 -3.11 25.59
C TYR A 507 -23.71 -3.24 24.54
N GLU A 508 -24.97 -3.37 24.96
CA GLU A 508 -26.12 -3.42 24.04
C GLU A 508 -26.20 -2.15 23.16
N GLN A 509 -25.99 -0.96 23.74
CA GLN A 509 -25.92 0.30 22.98
C GLN A 509 -24.76 0.33 21.97
N LEU A 510 -23.61 -0.24 22.31
CA LEU A 510 -22.47 -0.35 21.40
C LEU A 510 -22.76 -1.35 20.28
N LEU A 511 -23.47 -2.44 20.57
CA LEU A 511 -23.88 -3.44 19.59
C LEU A 511 -24.81 -2.81 18.55
N ASP A 512 -25.87 -2.12 18.99
CA ASP A 512 -26.82 -1.42 18.11
C ASP A 512 -26.12 -0.35 17.25
N SER A 513 -25.17 0.40 17.83
CA SER A 513 -24.36 1.39 17.11
C SER A 513 -23.40 0.76 16.10
N SER A 514 -22.93 -0.47 16.35
CA SER A 514 -22.06 -1.21 15.45
C SER A 514 -22.84 -1.88 14.31
N GLU A 515 -24.01 -2.46 14.60
CA GLU A 515 -24.89 -3.03 13.57
C GLU A 515 -25.44 -1.94 12.65
N GLY A 516 -25.77 -0.76 13.18
CA GLY A 516 -26.15 0.40 12.39
C GLY A 516 -25.02 0.99 11.53
N ARG A 517 -23.76 0.66 11.82
CA ARG A 517 -22.58 1.01 11.00
C ARG A 517 -22.21 -0.07 9.98
N MET A 518 -22.65 -1.30 10.20
CA MET A 518 -22.45 -2.43 9.27
C MET A 518 -23.53 -2.52 8.20
N ARG A 519 -24.74 -1.98 8.44
CA ARG A 519 -25.77 -1.75 7.42
C ARG A 519 -25.50 -0.46 6.66
#